data_AF-A0A519ZQU7-F1
#
_entry.id   AF-A0A519ZQU7-F1
#
_cell.length_a   1.000
_cell.length_b   1.000
_cell.length_c   1.000
_cell.angle_alpha   90.00
_cell.angle_beta   90.00
_cell.angle_gamma   90.00
#
_symmetry.space_group_name_H-M   'P 1'
#
loop_
_entity.id
_entity.type
_entity.pdbx_description
1 polymer ?
#
loop_
_entity_poly.entity_id
_entity_poly.type
_entity_poly.pdbx_seq_one_letter_code
_entity_poly.pdbx_strand_id
1 'polypeptide(L)'
;MSDPDTLLFGPNRFLFLFDQAPMCRAPLPARRAALDAPAFADELTPIARYMAAEMNRNAASPDARRMAEMNAFDANACIKEFMGLPWWQRALLGDMLNQCVDRQMSYQTAALLSWGWKVRQDGDWDHKPLIARQFHPRNPNGPQHWHLYGKTLYFYDVWSNIHYGYVGIAAGFSEAVLLDGAGLEQIGSDLVGGRLPHQDAAVAGLRRWDNAEDRAAVTMGIQLYRRRPAQVSTQDVLGLVIHSNSVTRKPYTP
;
A
#
# COMPACT_ATOMS: atom_id res chain seq x y z
N MET A 1 57.69 47.17 11.66
CA MET A 1 58.97 47.17 12.39
C MET A 1 58.97 45.95 13.29
N SER A 2 59.86 44.98 13.26
CA SER A 2 60.84 44.47 12.29
C SER A 2 61.28 43.11 12.89
N ASP A 3 61.32 42.06 12.07
CA ASP A 3 62.18 40.86 12.22
C ASP A 3 63.68 41.30 12.21
N PRO A 4 64.74 40.47 12.47
CA PRO A 4 64.94 39.08 12.00
C PRO A 4 65.78 38.18 12.99
N ASP A 5 66.04 36.88 12.79
CA ASP A 5 66.99 36.26 11.85
C ASP A 5 66.75 34.73 11.77
N THR A 6 66.42 34.17 10.59
CA THR A 6 67.32 33.70 9.49
C THR A 6 67.64 32.19 9.65
N LEU A 7 66.88 31.30 8.98
CA LEU A 7 67.19 30.61 7.71
C LEU A 7 68.49 29.80 7.74
N LEU A 8 68.45 28.56 7.22
CA LEU A 8 69.16 28.17 5.97
C LEU A 8 69.10 26.66 5.61
N PHE A 9 68.86 26.45 4.30
CA PHE A 9 69.24 25.33 3.40
C PHE A 9 68.64 23.91 3.51
N GLY A 10 67.73 23.59 2.58
CA GLY A 10 68.14 23.01 1.27
C GLY A 10 68.02 21.49 1.05
N PRO A 11 67.78 21.03 -0.20
CA PRO A 11 66.97 19.85 -0.51
C PRO A 11 67.78 18.64 -0.99
N ASN A 12 67.32 17.40 -0.71
CA ASN A 12 67.77 16.23 -1.45
C ASN A 12 66.71 15.12 -1.53
N ARG A 13 66.21 14.95 -2.76
CA ARG A 13 65.94 13.69 -3.48
C ARG A 13 65.42 12.50 -2.65
N PHE A 14 64.11 12.25 -2.76
CA PHE A 14 63.62 10.89 -2.95
C PHE A 14 62.78 10.83 -4.22
N LEU A 15 63.42 10.35 -5.28
CA LEU A 15 62.78 9.87 -6.49
C LEU A 15 62.07 8.57 -6.14
N PHE A 16 60.73 8.56 -6.11
CA PHE A 16 59.97 7.34 -6.33
C PHE A 16 59.47 7.34 -7.76
N LEU A 17 59.99 6.37 -8.51
CA LEU A 17 59.67 6.07 -9.89
C LEU A 17 58.15 5.87 -10.06
N PHE A 18 57.57 6.66 -10.97
CA PHE A 18 56.31 6.31 -11.60
C PHE A 18 56.58 5.15 -12.55
N ASP A 19 56.25 3.93 -12.10
CA ASP A 19 56.20 2.76 -12.96
C ASP A 19 54.84 2.76 -13.69
N GLN A 20 54.87 3.09 -14.98
CA GLN A 20 53.73 2.94 -15.88
C GLN A 20 53.70 1.49 -16.39
N ALA A 21 53.00 0.62 -15.68
CA ALA A 21 52.56 -0.67 -16.21
C ALA A 21 51.08 -0.58 -16.64
N PRO A 22 50.70 -1.10 -17.82
CA PRO A 22 49.32 -1.07 -18.27
C PRO A 22 48.51 -2.08 -17.45
N MET A 23 47.72 -1.60 -16.49
CA MET A 23 46.71 -2.47 -15.88
C MET A 23 45.70 -2.83 -16.96
N CYS A 24 45.69 -4.11 -17.33
CA CYS A 24 44.70 -4.73 -18.17
C CYS A 24 43.30 -4.28 -17.74
N ARG A 25 42.61 -3.54 -18.61
CA ARG A 25 41.17 -3.32 -18.48
C ARG A 25 40.51 -4.69 -18.48
N ALA A 26 39.99 -5.11 -17.33
CA ALA A 26 39.02 -6.20 -17.30
C ALA A 26 37.89 -5.83 -18.26
N PRO A 27 37.48 -6.72 -19.18
CA PRO A 27 36.33 -6.45 -20.02
C PRO A 27 35.11 -6.26 -19.12
N LEU A 28 34.39 -5.15 -19.32
CA LEU A 28 33.02 -5.03 -18.83
C LEU A 28 32.26 -6.28 -19.27
N PRO A 29 31.55 -7.00 -18.38
CA PRO A 29 30.77 -8.14 -18.82
C PRO A 29 29.76 -7.67 -19.86
N ALA A 30 30.01 -8.10 -21.10
CA ALA A 30 29.16 -7.84 -22.24
C ALA A 30 27.80 -8.50 -22.00
N ARG A 31 26.74 -7.71 -22.23
CA ARG A 31 25.38 -8.12 -22.64
C ARG A 31 25.20 -9.64 -22.87
N ARG A 32 24.97 -10.41 -21.81
CA ARG A 32 24.41 -11.78 -21.84
C ARG A 32 24.17 -12.28 -20.41
N ALA A 33 23.19 -11.70 -19.73
CA ALA A 33 22.66 -12.24 -18.48
C ALA A 33 21.13 -12.21 -18.41
N ALA A 34 20.46 -11.97 -19.54
CA ALA A 34 19.00 -11.87 -19.61
C ALA A 34 18.32 -13.05 -20.33
N LEU A 35 19.08 -14.06 -20.79
CA LEU A 35 18.54 -15.16 -21.61
C LEU A 35 18.49 -16.53 -20.91
N ASP A 36 18.99 -16.66 -19.69
CA ASP A 36 18.93 -17.90 -18.92
C ASP A 36 18.40 -17.65 -17.50
N ALA A 37 17.23 -17.02 -17.36
CA ALA A 37 16.54 -17.09 -16.08
C ALA A 37 16.20 -18.58 -15.84
N PRO A 38 16.80 -19.25 -14.84
CA PRO A 38 16.54 -20.67 -14.64
C PRO A 38 15.04 -20.88 -14.45
N ALA A 39 14.52 -22.04 -14.85
CA ALA A 39 13.12 -22.46 -14.69
C ALA A 39 12.62 -22.53 -13.21
N PHE A 40 13.40 -21.96 -12.29
CA PHE A 40 13.22 -21.82 -10.85
C PHE A 40 13.46 -20.37 -10.39
N ALA A 41 13.28 -19.38 -11.27
CA ALA A 41 13.34 -17.98 -10.87
C ALA A 41 12.17 -17.65 -9.94
N ASP A 42 12.50 -17.04 -8.80
CA ASP A 42 11.56 -16.57 -7.80
C ASP A 42 11.65 -15.05 -7.68
N GLU A 43 10.71 -14.39 -8.34
CA GLU A 43 10.56 -12.93 -8.28
C GLU A 43 9.39 -12.50 -7.41
N LEU A 44 8.50 -13.43 -7.03
CA LEU A 44 7.35 -13.12 -6.18
C LEU A 44 7.75 -13.05 -4.71
N THR A 45 8.69 -13.87 -4.21
CA THR A 45 9.06 -13.88 -2.79
C THR A 45 9.53 -12.51 -2.28
N PRO A 46 10.39 -11.76 -3.01
CA PRO A 46 10.74 -10.39 -2.60
C PRO A 46 9.52 -9.45 -2.55
N ILE A 47 8.58 -9.56 -3.50
CA ILE A 47 7.36 -8.76 -3.51
C ILE A 47 6.44 -9.15 -2.35
N ALA A 48 6.23 -10.44 -2.14
CA ALA A 48 5.42 -10.96 -1.04
C ALA A 48 5.98 -10.55 0.33
N ARG A 49 7.30 -10.49 0.48
CA ARG A 49 7.96 -9.97 1.69
C ARG A 49 7.65 -8.50 1.91
N TYR A 50 7.78 -7.69 0.85
CA TYR A 50 7.42 -6.29 0.88
C TYR A 50 5.94 -6.09 1.24
N MET A 51 5.04 -6.81 0.56
CA MET A 51 3.60 -6.70 0.80
C MET A 51 3.19 -7.15 2.21
N ALA A 52 3.79 -8.22 2.75
CA ALA A 52 3.55 -8.62 4.13
C ALA A 52 3.97 -7.53 5.13
N ALA A 53 5.12 -6.87 4.89
CA ALA A 53 5.57 -5.76 5.73
C ALA A 53 4.61 -4.55 5.63
N GLU A 54 4.16 -4.19 4.42
CA GLU A 54 3.22 -3.10 4.21
C GLU A 54 1.83 -3.39 4.80
N MET A 55 1.31 -4.61 4.67
CA MET A 55 0.05 -5.02 5.29
C MET A 55 0.12 -4.90 6.82
N ASN A 56 1.17 -5.43 7.44
CA ASN A 56 1.36 -5.36 8.89
C ASN A 56 1.50 -3.91 9.37
N ARG A 57 2.29 -3.09 8.67
CA ARG A 57 2.50 -1.68 9.01
C ARG A 57 1.22 -0.87 8.87
N ASN A 58 0.53 -1.01 7.74
CA ASN A 58 -0.61 -0.16 7.40
C ASN A 58 -1.85 -0.56 8.21
N ALA A 59 -2.06 -1.86 8.47
CA ALA A 59 -3.13 -2.32 9.37
C ALA A 59 -2.95 -1.81 10.82
N ALA A 60 -1.71 -1.66 11.29
CA ALA A 60 -1.42 -1.14 12.62
C ALA A 60 -1.22 0.39 12.66
N SER A 61 -1.39 1.08 11.52
CA SER A 61 -1.08 2.50 11.40
C SER A 61 -2.09 3.38 12.17
N PRO A 62 -1.69 4.61 12.57
CA PRO A 62 -2.62 5.59 13.12
C PRO A 62 -3.81 5.87 12.20
N ASP A 63 -3.60 5.90 10.89
CA ASP A 63 -4.66 6.12 9.89
C ASP A 63 -5.71 4.99 9.93
N ALA A 64 -5.26 3.72 9.92
CA ALA A 64 -6.16 2.58 10.01
C ALA A 64 -6.92 2.54 11.35
N ARG A 65 -6.25 2.81 12.46
CA ARG A 65 -6.91 2.87 13.78
C ARG A 65 -7.96 3.96 13.85
N ARG A 66 -7.66 5.16 13.35
CA ARG A 66 -8.62 6.27 13.34
C ARG A 66 -9.84 5.95 12.47
N MET A 67 -9.63 5.31 11.31
CA MET A 67 -10.73 4.82 10.49
C MET A 67 -11.57 3.75 11.22
N ALA A 68 -10.92 2.82 11.91
CA ALA A 68 -11.61 1.80 12.69
C ALA A 68 -12.44 2.40 13.83
N GLU A 69 -11.91 3.39 14.55
CA GLU A 69 -12.64 4.12 15.60
C GLU A 69 -13.87 4.84 15.04
N MET A 70 -13.73 5.52 13.89
CA MET A 70 -14.85 6.18 13.21
C MET A 70 -15.92 5.17 12.77
N ASN A 71 -15.50 4.05 12.18
CA ASN A 71 -16.40 2.99 11.74
C ASN A 71 -17.07 2.22 12.89
N ALA A 72 -16.47 2.23 14.09
CA ALA A 72 -16.99 1.55 15.27
C ALA A 72 -18.06 2.34 16.04
N PHE A 73 -18.31 3.61 15.68
CA PHE A 73 -19.35 4.40 16.33
C PHE A 73 -20.74 3.82 16.02
N ASP A 74 -21.51 3.50 17.07
CA ASP A 74 -22.86 2.93 16.98
C ASP A 74 -23.90 3.92 17.50
N ALA A 75 -24.72 4.44 16.58
CA ALA A 75 -25.83 5.32 16.89
C ALA A 75 -26.85 4.65 17.80
N ASN A 76 -27.07 3.33 17.71
CA ASN A 76 -28.01 2.64 18.60
C ASN A 76 -27.52 2.62 20.05
N ALA A 77 -26.22 2.37 20.26
CA ALA A 77 -25.62 2.48 21.59
C ALA A 77 -25.73 3.91 22.13
N CYS A 78 -25.44 4.92 21.30
CA CYS A 78 -25.59 6.34 21.63
C CYS A 78 -27.03 6.70 22.03
N ILE A 79 -28.02 6.26 21.24
CA ILE A 79 -29.44 6.46 21.50
C ILE A 79 -29.87 5.73 22.78
N LYS A 80 -29.40 4.50 22.99
CA LYS A 80 -29.71 3.72 24.19
C LYS A 80 -29.22 4.41 25.45
N GLU A 81 -28.01 4.95 25.43
CA GLU A 81 -27.45 5.72 26.54
C GLU A 81 -28.31 6.95 26.84
N PHE A 82 -28.67 7.71 25.80
CA PHE A 82 -29.56 8.86 25.95
C PHE A 82 -30.93 8.51 26.51
N MET A 83 -31.55 7.44 26.03
CA MET A 83 -32.86 6.99 26.49
C MET A 83 -32.82 6.45 27.93
N GLY A 84 -31.66 6.06 28.43
CA GLY A 84 -31.43 5.68 29.83
C GLY A 84 -31.36 6.86 30.81
N LEU A 85 -31.25 8.10 30.32
CA LEU A 85 -31.15 9.28 31.18
C LEU A 85 -32.50 9.66 31.83
N PRO A 86 -32.47 10.26 33.03
CA PRO A 86 -33.63 10.93 33.62
C PRO A 86 -34.31 11.88 32.62
N TRP A 87 -35.64 11.94 32.65
CA TRP A 87 -36.43 12.72 31.68
C TRP A 87 -36.03 14.20 31.62
N TRP A 88 -35.64 14.80 32.74
CA TRP A 88 -35.21 16.20 32.80
C TRP A 88 -33.87 16.42 32.08
N GLN A 89 -32.95 15.44 32.12
CA GLN A 89 -31.69 15.49 31.36
C GLN A 89 -31.95 15.33 29.87
N ARG A 90 -32.86 14.43 29.49
CA ARG A 90 -33.29 14.27 28.09
C ARG A 90 -33.90 15.55 27.52
N ALA A 91 -34.74 16.24 28.31
CA ALA A 91 -35.31 17.52 27.92
C ALA A 91 -34.25 18.62 27.72
N LEU A 92 -33.18 18.64 28.53
CA LEU A 92 -32.07 19.60 28.39
C LEU A 92 -31.19 19.34 27.17
N LEU A 93 -30.98 18.08 26.82
CA LEU A 93 -30.06 17.66 25.74
C LEU A 93 -30.68 17.72 24.33
N GLY A 94 -31.99 17.93 24.24
CA GLY A 94 -32.69 18.21 22.97
C GLY A 94 -32.65 17.03 21.99
N ASP A 95 -32.38 17.34 20.72
CA ASP A 95 -32.46 16.40 19.59
C ASP A 95 -31.25 15.46 19.50
N MET A 96 -31.00 14.69 20.55
CA MET A 96 -29.83 13.83 20.64
C MET A 96 -29.96 12.58 19.74
N LEU A 97 -31.18 12.15 19.43
CA LEU A 97 -31.43 11.03 18.51
C LEU A 97 -30.86 11.33 17.11
N ASN A 98 -31.24 12.45 16.51
CA ASN A 98 -30.72 12.83 15.19
C ASN A 98 -29.22 13.08 15.26
N GLN A 99 -28.73 13.71 16.34
CA GLN A 99 -27.28 13.91 16.53
C GLN A 99 -26.48 12.59 16.58
N CYS A 100 -27.01 11.52 17.17
CA CYS A 100 -26.33 10.21 17.14
C CYS A 100 -26.25 9.66 15.71
N VAL A 101 -27.35 9.71 14.95
CA VAL A 101 -27.40 9.21 13.58
C VAL A 101 -26.49 10.04 12.66
N ASP A 102 -26.61 11.36 12.72
CA ASP A 102 -25.80 12.30 11.94
C ASP A 102 -24.30 12.14 12.22
N ARG A 103 -23.94 11.89 13.50
CA ARG A 103 -22.55 11.64 13.89
C ARG A 103 -22.03 10.35 13.29
N GLN A 104 -22.80 9.26 13.34
CA GLN A 104 -22.39 7.99 12.74
C GLN A 104 -22.14 8.16 11.23
N MET A 105 -23.08 8.78 10.52
CA MET A 105 -22.94 9.04 9.08
C MET A 105 -21.69 9.90 8.80
N SER A 106 -21.49 10.97 9.56
CA SER A 106 -20.32 11.85 9.40
C SER A 106 -19.00 11.11 9.63
N TYR A 107 -18.94 10.23 10.63
CA TYR A 107 -17.74 9.43 10.93
C TYR A 107 -17.46 8.40 9.85
N GLN A 108 -18.48 7.68 9.38
CA GLN A 108 -18.33 6.72 8.28
C GLN A 108 -17.88 7.41 6.98
N THR A 109 -18.45 8.58 6.67
CA THR A 109 -18.02 9.41 5.54
C THR A 109 -16.56 9.86 5.67
N ALA A 110 -16.15 10.34 6.85
CA ALA A 110 -14.77 10.72 7.10
C ALA A 110 -13.79 9.55 6.99
N ALA A 111 -14.18 8.36 7.46
CA ALA A 111 -13.39 7.13 7.31
C ALA A 111 -13.20 6.77 5.84
N LEU A 112 -14.27 6.77 5.05
CA LEU A 112 -14.24 6.47 3.63
C LEU A 112 -13.43 7.49 2.82
N LEU A 113 -13.52 8.79 3.12
CA LEU A 113 -12.70 9.82 2.48
C LEU A 113 -11.20 9.61 2.81
N SER A 114 -10.90 9.29 4.07
CA SER A 114 -9.54 8.97 4.50
C SER A 114 -9.00 7.74 3.78
N TRP A 115 -9.82 6.70 3.66
CA TRP A 115 -9.51 5.47 2.92
C TRP A 115 -9.25 5.78 1.44
N GLY A 116 -10.16 6.50 0.79
CA GLY A 116 -10.06 6.92 -0.60
C GLY A 116 -8.76 7.68 -0.88
N TRP A 117 -8.37 8.59 0.01
CA TRP A 117 -7.12 9.33 -0.12
C TRP A 117 -5.87 8.45 -0.06
N LYS A 118 -5.90 7.37 0.73
CA LYS A 118 -4.79 6.43 0.85
C LYS A 118 -4.66 5.49 -0.35
N VAL A 119 -5.79 5.01 -0.88
CA VAL A 119 -5.83 3.98 -1.94
C VAL A 119 -5.96 4.53 -3.36
N ARG A 120 -6.14 5.85 -3.52
CA ARG A 120 -6.16 6.51 -4.84
C ARG A 120 -4.92 6.20 -5.64
N GLN A 121 -4.98 6.43 -6.95
CA GLN A 121 -3.82 6.31 -7.82
C GLN A 121 -2.64 7.14 -7.27
N ASP A 122 -1.48 6.49 -7.19
CA ASP A 122 -0.24 7.05 -6.62
C ASP A 122 -0.35 7.47 -5.14
N GLY A 123 -1.39 7.02 -4.44
CA GLY A 123 -1.53 7.15 -2.99
C GLY A 123 -0.59 6.21 -2.24
N ASP A 124 -0.41 6.46 -0.94
CA ASP A 124 0.52 5.72 -0.08
C ASP A 124 0.26 4.21 -0.07
N TRP A 125 -0.99 3.78 -0.30
CA TRP A 125 -1.40 2.38 -0.31
C TRP A 125 -1.58 1.82 -1.73
N ASP A 126 -1.34 2.61 -2.78
CA ASP A 126 -1.23 2.08 -4.15
C ASP A 126 0.17 1.55 -4.41
N HIS A 127 0.38 0.27 -4.10
CA HIS A 127 1.67 -0.39 -4.28
C HIS A 127 2.00 -0.76 -5.73
N LYS A 128 1.06 -0.66 -6.67
CA LYS A 128 1.25 -1.08 -8.09
C LYS A 128 2.43 -0.34 -8.73
N PRO A 129 2.54 1.00 -8.67
CA PRO A 129 3.61 1.72 -9.33
C PRO A 129 4.99 1.42 -8.72
N LEU A 130 5.06 1.25 -7.40
CA LEU A 130 6.30 0.91 -6.70
C LEU A 130 6.76 -0.50 -7.09
N ILE A 131 5.85 -1.48 -7.09
CA ILE A 131 6.18 -2.86 -7.44
C ILE A 131 6.76 -2.93 -8.85
N ALA A 132 6.11 -2.24 -9.79
CA ALA A 132 6.55 -2.20 -11.18
C ALA A 132 7.94 -1.58 -11.35
N ARG A 133 8.28 -0.55 -10.58
CA ARG A 133 9.57 0.16 -10.69
C ARG A 133 10.71 -0.46 -9.89
N GLN A 134 10.42 -1.16 -8.81
CA GLN A 134 11.46 -1.67 -7.89
C GLN A 134 11.77 -3.15 -8.10
N PHE A 135 10.78 -3.96 -8.48
CA PHE A 135 10.94 -5.40 -8.68
C PHE A 135 10.95 -5.73 -10.17
N HIS A 136 11.98 -5.29 -10.88
CA HIS A 136 12.07 -5.40 -12.35
C HIS A 136 13.30 -6.16 -12.89
N PRO A 137 13.65 -7.34 -12.35
CA PRO A 137 14.86 -8.06 -12.75
C PRO A 137 14.91 -8.44 -14.25
N ARG A 138 13.75 -8.58 -14.92
CA ARG A 138 13.66 -8.81 -16.37
C ARG A 138 13.49 -7.55 -17.20
N ASN A 139 13.24 -6.41 -16.59
CA ASN A 139 13.16 -5.12 -17.28
C ASN A 139 13.98 -4.06 -16.56
N PRO A 140 15.31 -4.18 -16.52
CA PRO A 140 16.17 -3.28 -15.73
C PRO A 140 16.12 -1.81 -16.17
N ASN A 141 15.61 -1.53 -17.37
CA ASN A 141 15.48 -0.18 -17.93
C ASN A 141 14.04 0.34 -17.94
N GLY A 142 13.10 -0.33 -17.27
CA GLY A 142 11.69 0.05 -17.30
C GLY A 142 10.84 -0.59 -16.21
N PRO A 143 9.53 -0.30 -16.19
CA PRO A 143 8.61 -0.95 -15.27
C PRO A 143 8.36 -2.41 -15.66
N GLN A 144 8.21 -3.30 -14.68
CA GLN A 144 7.86 -4.70 -14.88
C GLN A 144 6.49 -5.02 -14.26
N HIS A 145 5.54 -5.45 -15.10
CA HIS A 145 4.17 -5.76 -14.67
C HIS A 145 3.88 -7.25 -14.51
N TRP A 146 4.83 -8.10 -14.92
CA TRP A 146 4.74 -9.56 -14.84
C TRP A 146 5.95 -10.10 -14.10
N HIS A 147 5.71 -10.93 -13.08
CA HIS A 147 6.75 -11.48 -12.21
C HIS A 147 6.73 -13.01 -12.24
N LEU A 148 7.90 -13.63 -12.34
CA LEU A 148 8.04 -15.07 -12.52
C LEU A 148 8.15 -15.79 -11.19
N TYR A 149 7.45 -16.91 -11.09
CA TYR A 149 7.64 -17.88 -10.04
C TYR A 149 7.58 -19.29 -10.65
N GLY A 150 8.71 -19.99 -10.59
CA GLY A 150 8.88 -21.27 -11.29
C GLY A 150 8.72 -21.11 -12.80
N LYS A 151 7.58 -21.57 -13.35
CA LYS A 151 7.27 -21.52 -14.79
C LYS A 151 6.05 -20.63 -15.12
N THR A 152 5.62 -19.80 -14.18
CA THR A 152 4.39 -19.01 -14.31
C THR A 152 4.68 -17.53 -14.05
N LEU A 153 4.21 -16.68 -14.96
CA LEU A 153 4.21 -15.23 -14.81
C LEU A 153 2.89 -14.80 -14.17
N TYR A 154 2.98 -13.96 -13.14
CA TYR A 154 1.85 -13.40 -12.41
C TYR A 154 1.77 -11.89 -12.63
N PHE A 155 0.57 -11.37 -12.85
CA PHE A 155 0.36 -9.94 -13.06
C PHE A 155 0.42 -9.18 -11.72
N TYR A 156 1.14 -8.06 -11.71
CA TYR A 156 1.46 -7.28 -10.51
C TYR A 156 0.26 -6.61 -9.81
N ASP A 157 -0.89 -6.52 -10.46
CA ASP A 157 -2.04 -5.77 -9.95
C ASP A 157 -2.66 -6.37 -8.69
N VAL A 158 -2.53 -7.70 -8.55
CA VAL A 158 -3.07 -8.49 -7.44
C VAL A 158 -2.61 -7.99 -6.06
N TRP A 159 -1.39 -7.46 -5.97
CA TRP A 159 -0.75 -7.16 -4.70
C TRP A 159 -1.46 -6.05 -3.92
N SER A 160 -1.73 -4.92 -4.56
CA SER A 160 -2.47 -3.83 -3.92
C SER A 160 -3.90 -4.25 -3.58
N ASN A 161 -4.56 -5.04 -4.44
CA ASN A 161 -5.94 -5.46 -4.19
C ASN A 161 -6.05 -6.39 -2.96
N ILE A 162 -5.10 -7.33 -2.77
CA ILE A 162 -5.02 -8.12 -1.52
C ILE A 162 -4.76 -7.19 -0.32
N HIS A 163 -3.89 -6.19 -0.46
CA HIS A 163 -3.63 -5.22 0.60
C HIS A 163 -4.87 -4.42 0.99
N TYR A 164 -5.65 -3.94 0.02
CA TYR A 164 -6.90 -3.22 0.26
C TYR A 164 -7.90 -4.07 1.05
N GLY A 165 -8.03 -5.36 0.73
CA GLY A 165 -8.85 -6.28 1.51
C GLY A 165 -8.36 -6.46 2.95
N TYR A 166 -7.05 -6.64 3.13
CA TYR A 166 -6.46 -6.89 4.45
C TYR A 166 -6.53 -5.65 5.36
N VAL A 167 -6.04 -4.50 4.87
CA VAL A 167 -5.99 -3.25 5.63
C VAL A 167 -7.39 -2.63 5.76
N GLY A 168 -8.29 -2.85 4.79
CA GLY A 168 -9.67 -2.36 4.86
C GLY A 168 -10.44 -2.95 6.04
N ILE A 169 -10.29 -4.25 6.31
CA ILE A 169 -10.90 -4.87 7.48
C ILE A 169 -10.24 -4.36 8.77
N ALA A 170 -8.91 -4.18 8.77
CA ALA A 170 -8.22 -3.58 9.91
C ALA A 170 -8.70 -2.14 10.22
N ALA A 171 -9.09 -1.40 9.18
CA ALA A 171 -9.67 -0.06 9.25
C ALA A 171 -11.17 -0.06 9.60
N GLY A 172 -11.76 -1.22 9.94
CA GLY A 172 -13.14 -1.34 10.39
C GLY A 172 -14.19 -1.30 9.28
N PHE A 173 -13.80 -1.40 8.01
CA PHE A 173 -14.77 -1.49 6.92
C PHE A 173 -15.41 -2.86 6.83
N SER A 174 -16.67 -2.90 6.41
CA SER A 174 -17.36 -4.15 6.10
C SER A 174 -16.89 -4.71 4.75
N GLU A 175 -17.05 -6.02 4.58
CA GLU A 175 -16.78 -6.69 3.30
C GLU A 175 -17.63 -6.10 2.16
N ALA A 176 -18.89 -5.76 2.42
CA ALA A 176 -19.75 -5.11 1.44
C ALA A 176 -19.21 -3.73 1.01
N VAL A 177 -18.73 -2.91 1.95
CA VAL A 177 -18.11 -1.62 1.60
C VAL A 177 -16.85 -1.83 0.76
N LEU A 178 -16.01 -2.80 1.11
CA LEU A 178 -14.77 -3.07 0.38
C LEU A 178 -14.99 -3.70 -1.00
N LEU A 179 -16.03 -4.50 -1.20
CA LEU A 179 -16.26 -5.20 -2.47
C LEU A 179 -17.24 -4.49 -3.40
N ASP A 180 -18.26 -3.82 -2.86
CA ASP A 180 -19.36 -3.23 -3.62
C ASP A 180 -19.22 -1.71 -3.75
N GLY A 181 -18.30 -1.09 -3.00
CA GLY A 181 -18.13 0.37 -3.00
C GLY A 181 -19.36 1.13 -2.49
N ALA A 182 -20.32 0.45 -1.86
CA ALA A 182 -21.60 1.02 -1.43
C ALA A 182 -21.43 2.25 -0.52
N GLY A 183 -20.40 2.25 0.35
CA GLY A 183 -20.08 3.43 1.16
C GLY A 183 -19.62 4.63 0.32
N LEU A 184 -18.91 4.38 -0.78
CA LEU A 184 -18.42 5.41 -1.69
C LEU A 184 -19.55 5.97 -2.56
N GLU A 185 -20.50 5.14 -2.98
CA GLU A 185 -21.72 5.57 -3.66
C GLU A 185 -22.58 6.49 -2.80
N GLN A 186 -22.73 6.17 -1.50
CA GLN A 186 -23.45 6.99 -0.54
C GLN A 186 -22.82 8.38 -0.39
N ILE A 187 -21.48 8.44 -0.25
CA ILE A 187 -20.75 9.72 -0.23
C ILE A 187 -20.98 10.50 -1.53
N GLY A 188 -20.90 9.84 -2.68
CA GLY A 188 -21.18 10.48 -3.96
C GLY A 188 -22.58 11.13 -3.98
N SER A 189 -23.60 10.41 -3.51
CA SER A 189 -24.97 10.91 -3.40
C SER A 189 -25.08 12.09 -2.43
N ASP A 190 -24.52 11.96 -1.23
CA ASP A 190 -24.63 12.96 -0.16
C ASP A 190 -23.88 14.25 -0.51
N LEU A 191 -22.70 14.14 -1.13
CA LEU A 191 -21.91 15.28 -1.61
C LEU A 191 -22.54 15.98 -2.83
N VAL A 192 -23.26 15.25 -3.68
CA VAL A 192 -24.02 15.83 -4.80
C VAL A 192 -25.24 16.61 -4.29
N GLY A 193 -25.87 16.15 -3.20
CA GLY A 193 -26.94 16.88 -2.50
C GLY A 193 -26.47 18.17 -1.81
N GLY A 194 -25.20 18.24 -1.41
CA GLY A 194 -24.57 19.39 -0.77
C GLY A 194 -23.36 19.90 -1.56
N ARG A 195 -23.59 20.56 -2.70
CA ARG A 195 -22.58 21.17 -3.61
C ARG A 195 -21.21 21.46 -2.95
N LEU A 196 -20.22 20.62 -3.22
CA LEU A 196 -18.79 20.95 -3.07
C LEU A 196 -18.23 21.57 -4.36
N PRO A 197 -17.16 22.39 -4.28
CA PRO A 197 -16.44 22.88 -5.46
C PRO A 197 -15.87 21.71 -6.27
N HIS A 198 -15.79 21.90 -7.58
CA HIS A 198 -15.33 20.90 -8.54
C HIS A 198 -13.99 20.23 -8.16
N GLN A 199 -14.03 18.88 -8.17
CA GLN A 199 -12.88 17.96 -8.27
C GLN A 199 -11.96 17.83 -7.04
N ASP A 200 -12.49 17.28 -5.95
CA ASP A 200 -11.63 16.70 -4.92
C ASP A 200 -11.09 15.33 -5.37
N ALA A 201 -9.76 15.22 -5.42
CA ALA A 201 -9.02 14.00 -5.76
C ALA A 201 -9.32 12.81 -4.82
N ALA A 202 -9.95 13.07 -3.66
CA ALA A 202 -10.45 12.03 -2.77
C ALA A 202 -11.68 11.28 -3.33
N VAL A 203 -12.53 11.93 -4.13
CA VAL A 203 -13.73 11.32 -4.76
C VAL A 203 -13.38 10.73 -6.14
N ALA A 204 -12.50 11.39 -6.90
CA ALA A 204 -12.02 10.89 -8.20
C ALA A 204 -11.10 9.65 -8.10
N GLY A 205 -10.49 9.41 -6.94
CA GLY A 205 -9.59 8.28 -6.67
C GLY A 205 -10.27 6.99 -6.18
N LEU A 206 -11.59 7.01 -6.03
CA LEU A 206 -12.39 5.91 -5.49
C LEU A 206 -12.61 4.83 -6.55
N ARG A 207 -11.62 3.96 -6.74
CA ARG A 207 -11.73 2.81 -7.64
C ARG A 207 -12.91 1.94 -7.20
N ARG A 208 -13.90 1.75 -8.08
CA ARG A 208 -14.71 0.54 -8.04
C ARG A 208 -13.82 -0.62 -8.51
N TRP A 209 -13.93 -1.77 -7.86
CA TRP A 209 -13.23 -2.99 -8.28
C TRP A 209 -14.01 -3.60 -9.44
N ASP A 210 -13.85 -3.01 -10.62
CA ASP A 210 -14.75 -3.21 -11.78
C ASP A 210 -14.61 -4.59 -12.45
N ASN A 211 -13.53 -5.35 -12.16
CA ASN A 211 -13.31 -6.68 -12.71
C ASN A 211 -13.36 -7.77 -11.61
N ALA A 212 -13.62 -9.01 -12.04
CA ALA A 212 -13.79 -10.15 -11.12
C ALA A 212 -12.48 -10.50 -10.40
N GLU A 213 -11.34 -10.25 -11.03
CA GLU A 213 -10.00 -10.52 -10.52
C GLU A 213 -9.64 -9.60 -9.33
N ASP A 214 -9.94 -8.30 -9.44
CA ASP A 214 -9.72 -7.31 -8.39
C ASP A 214 -10.59 -7.62 -7.18
N ARG A 215 -11.89 -7.90 -7.41
CA ARG A 215 -12.81 -8.31 -6.36
C ARG A 215 -12.32 -9.58 -5.67
N ALA A 216 -11.87 -10.59 -6.43
CA ALA A 216 -11.32 -11.81 -5.87
C ALA A 216 -10.06 -11.54 -5.03
N ALA A 217 -9.17 -10.64 -5.48
CA ALA A 217 -7.98 -10.26 -4.74
C ALA A 217 -8.30 -9.51 -3.44
N VAL A 218 -9.28 -8.59 -3.45
CA VAL A 218 -9.78 -7.96 -2.22
C VAL A 218 -10.37 -9.01 -1.27
N THR A 219 -11.21 -9.93 -1.78
CA THR A 219 -11.74 -11.04 -0.97
C THR A 219 -10.63 -11.91 -0.36
N MET A 220 -9.57 -12.21 -1.12
CA MET A 220 -8.39 -12.93 -0.61
C MET A 220 -7.75 -12.18 0.57
N GLY A 221 -7.60 -10.86 0.47
CA GLY A 221 -7.10 -9.98 1.54
C GLY A 221 -7.99 -9.97 2.79
N ILE A 222 -9.31 -9.87 2.60
CA ILE A 222 -10.30 -9.91 3.70
C ILE A 222 -10.17 -11.22 4.48
N GLN A 223 -10.15 -12.34 3.76
CA GLN A 223 -10.01 -13.65 4.38
C GLN A 223 -8.66 -13.84 5.07
N LEU A 224 -7.59 -13.27 4.50
CA LEU A 224 -6.27 -13.29 5.10
C LEU A 224 -6.26 -12.56 6.44
N TYR A 225 -6.87 -11.38 6.54
CA TYR A 225 -6.99 -10.65 7.81
C TYR A 225 -7.77 -11.46 8.85
N ARG A 226 -8.90 -12.06 8.46
CA ARG A 226 -9.71 -12.90 9.37
C ARG A 226 -8.91 -14.08 9.94
N ARG A 227 -7.98 -14.66 9.18
CA ARG A 227 -7.11 -15.76 9.62
C ARG A 227 -5.89 -15.28 10.41
N ARG A 228 -5.36 -14.10 10.08
CA ARG A 228 -4.07 -13.58 10.55
C ARG A 228 -4.17 -12.10 10.96
N PRO A 229 -5.07 -11.71 11.88
CA PRO A 229 -5.34 -10.28 12.14
C PRO A 229 -4.16 -9.55 12.80
N ALA A 230 -3.35 -10.25 13.58
CA ALA A 230 -2.22 -9.67 14.31
C ALA A 230 -0.98 -9.51 13.43
N GLN A 231 -0.69 -10.50 12.58
CA GLN A 231 0.51 -10.51 11.77
C GLN A 231 0.39 -11.50 10.60
N VAL A 232 0.74 -11.02 9.41
CA VAL A 232 0.89 -11.84 8.20
C VAL A 232 2.37 -12.08 7.89
N SER A 233 2.72 -13.30 7.47
CA SER A 233 4.07 -13.66 7.02
C SER A 233 4.23 -13.55 5.49
N THR A 234 5.48 -13.56 5.03
CA THR A 234 5.79 -13.65 3.58
C THR A 234 5.17 -14.88 2.95
N GLN A 235 5.19 -16.02 3.63
CA GLN A 235 4.66 -17.29 3.14
C GLN A 235 3.13 -17.27 3.05
N ASP A 236 2.44 -16.61 3.99
CA ASP A 236 0.98 -16.47 3.92
C ASP A 236 0.59 -15.69 2.64
N VAL A 237 1.28 -14.58 2.36
CA VAL A 237 1.01 -13.72 1.18
C VAL A 237 1.42 -14.41 -0.13
N LEU A 238 2.61 -15.01 -0.19
CA LEU A 238 3.09 -15.73 -1.37
C LEU A 238 2.17 -16.91 -1.68
N GLY A 239 1.84 -17.71 -0.66
CA GLY A 239 0.97 -18.88 -0.77
C GLY A 239 -0.42 -18.53 -1.29
N LEU A 240 -0.96 -17.38 -0.88
CA LEU A 240 -2.24 -16.89 -1.36
C LEU A 240 -2.23 -16.59 -2.86
N VAL A 241 -1.14 -16.00 -3.37
CA VAL A 241 -1.01 -15.67 -4.80
C VAL A 241 -0.75 -16.90 -5.65
N ILE A 242 0.19 -17.76 -5.26
CA ILE A 242 0.61 -18.88 -6.12
C ILE A 242 -0.42 -20.01 -6.22
N HIS A 243 -1.23 -20.22 -5.18
CA HIS A 243 -2.25 -21.27 -5.14
C HIS A 243 -3.64 -20.80 -5.59
N SER A 244 -3.83 -19.49 -5.84
CA SER A 244 -5.11 -18.96 -6.30
C SER A 244 -5.29 -19.11 -7.80
N ASN A 245 -6.50 -19.50 -8.21
CA ASN A 245 -6.90 -19.55 -9.62
C ASN A 245 -7.49 -18.22 -10.12
N SER A 246 -7.77 -17.28 -9.21
CA SER A 246 -8.34 -15.97 -9.54
C SER A 246 -7.27 -14.91 -9.85
N VAL A 247 -5.98 -15.28 -9.74
CA VAL A 247 -4.87 -14.37 -10.07
C VAL A 247 -4.53 -14.50 -11.54
N THR A 248 -4.53 -13.35 -12.23
CA THR A 248 -4.09 -13.24 -13.62
C THR A 248 -2.66 -13.74 -13.79
N ARG A 249 -2.52 -14.86 -14.51
CA ARG A 249 -1.25 -15.55 -14.71
C ARG A 249 -1.15 -16.19 -16.10
N LYS A 250 0.06 -16.39 -16.58
CA LYS A 250 0.34 -17.06 -17.86
C LYS A 250 1.61 -17.92 -17.80
N PRO A 251 1.75 -18.96 -18.64
CA PRO A 251 2.99 -19.73 -18.69
C PRO A 251 4.16 -18.83 -19.13
N TYR A 252 5.32 -19.07 -18.54
CA TYR A 252 6.57 -18.46 -19.00
C TYR A 252 7.08 -19.22 -20.22
N THR A 253 7.24 -18.52 -21.33
CA THR A 253 7.91 -19.01 -22.54
C THR A 253 9.20 -18.19 -22.69
N PRO A 254 10.38 -18.82 -22.59
CA PRO A 254 11.68 -18.14 -22.72
C PRO A 254 11.86 -17.44 -24.07
#